data_AF-A0AAV7JQX6-F1
#
_entry.id   AF-A0AAV7JQX6-F1
#
_cell.length_a   1.000
_cell.length_b   1.000
_cell.length_c   1.000
_cell.angle_alpha   90.00
_cell.angle_beta   90.00
_cell.angle_gamma   90.00
#
_symmetry.space_group_name_H-M   'P 1'
#
loop_
_entity.id
_entity.type
_entity.pdbx_description
1 polymer ?
#
loop_
_entity_poly.entity_id
_entity_poly.type
_entity_poly.pdbx_seq_one_letter_code
_entity_poly.pdbx_strand_id
1 'polypeptide(L)'
;MSAWNSFKWVCENFLGNKKSSNYREGVETLLNAYEKMGCRMSLKLHLLHSHLDFSPENLGAVSDEQGERFHQDIQEMETRYQGFWNEGMMSDYCWRLFRDNPNKIYKRKLYSQNI
;
A
#
# COMPACT_ATOMS: atom_id res chain seq x y z
N MET A 1 -17.72 -10.76 15.15
CA MET A 1 -17.29 -9.50 15.80
C MET A 1 -15.78 -9.25 15.76
N SER A 2 -14.92 -10.26 15.97
CA SER A 2 -13.46 -10.05 16.12
C SER A 2 -12.81 -9.24 14.99
N ALA A 3 -12.98 -9.66 13.73
CA ALA A 3 -12.40 -8.97 12.57
C ALA A 3 -12.86 -7.51 12.41
N TRP A 4 -14.15 -7.23 12.66
CA TRP A 4 -14.69 -5.87 12.60
C TRP A 4 -14.12 -4.97 13.71
N ASN A 5 -13.94 -5.51 14.91
CA ASN A 5 -13.34 -4.76 16.00
C ASN A 5 -11.85 -4.49 15.76
N SER A 6 -11.09 -5.46 15.23
CA SER A 6 -9.71 -5.24 14.81
C SER A 6 -9.62 -4.19 13.70
N PHE A 7 -10.55 -4.21 12.74
CA PHE A 7 -10.59 -3.22 11.66
C PHE A 7 -10.83 -1.80 12.19
N LYS A 8 -11.84 -1.61 13.04
CA LYS A 8 -12.10 -0.31 13.69
C LYS A 8 -10.88 0.16 14.49
N TRP A 9 -10.26 -0.74 15.24
CA TRP A 9 -9.06 -0.42 16.00
C TRP A 9 -7.93 0.08 15.10
N VAL A 10 -7.67 -0.59 13.97
CA VAL A 10 -6.66 -0.16 12.99
C VAL A 10 -7.01 1.18 12.36
N CYS A 11 -8.28 1.43 12.05
CA CYS A 11 -8.72 2.73 11.52
C CYS A 11 -8.45 3.86 12.52
N GLU A 12 -8.80 3.66 13.79
CA GLU A 12 -8.66 4.67 14.82
C GLU A 12 -7.21 4.90 15.24
N ASN A 13 -6.40 3.84 15.31
CA ASN A 13 -5.06 3.86 15.93
C ASN A 13 -3.89 3.81 14.94
N PHE A 14 -4.17 3.69 13.64
CA PHE A 14 -3.12 3.69 12.63
C PHE A 14 -3.48 4.48 11.37
N LEU A 15 -4.64 4.20 10.76
CA LEU A 15 -5.00 4.81 9.47
C LEU A 15 -5.59 6.23 9.60
N GLY A 16 -5.93 6.66 10.81
CA GLY A 16 -6.48 7.98 11.10
C GLY A 16 -5.41 9.02 11.39
N ASN A 17 -5.71 9.90 12.35
CA ASN A 17 -4.85 11.03 12.71
C ASN A 17 -3.68 10.67 13.63
N LYS A 18 -3.56 9.39 14.02
CA LYS A 18 -2.53 8.90 14.92
C LYS A 18 -1.93 7.59 14.42
N LYS A 19 -0.61 7.46 14.55
CA LYS A 19 0.14 6.21 14.42
C LYS A 19 0.52 5.73 15.82
N SER A 20 -0.32 4.89 16.41
CA SER A 20 -0.08 4.33 17.75
C SER A 20 1.19 3.50 17.76
N SER A 21 1.95 3.49 18.86
CA SER A 21 3.20 2.71 18.98
C SER A 21 3.02 1.21 18.74
N ASN A 22 1.83 0.67 19.02
CA ASN A 22 1.48 -0.74 18.82
C ASN A 22 0.75 -1.01 17.48
N TYR A 23 0.84 -0.11 16.50
CA TYR A 23 0.16 -0.27 15.21
C TYR A 23 0.46 -1.61 14.50
N ARG A 24 1.69 -2.12 14.60
CA ARG A 24 2.10 -3.40 14.02
C ARG A 24 1.28 -4.56 14.58
N GLU A 25 1.15 -4.63 15.90
CA GLU A 25 0.38 -5.67 16.58
C GLU A 25 -1.10 -5.60 16.23
N GLY A 26 -1.65 -4.38 16.09
CA GLY A 26 -3.03 -4.19 15.65
C GLY A 26 -3.29 -4.64 14.22
N VAL A 27 -2.37 -4.34 13.29
CA VAL A 27 -2.45 -4.83 11.90
C VAL A 27 -2.33 -6.35 11.86
N GLU A 28 -1.39 -6.93 12.60
CA GLU A 28 -1.23 -8.38 12.71
C GLU A 28 -2.50 -9.05 13.27
N THR A 29 -3.11 -8.44 14.28
CA THR A 29 -4.39 -8.90 14.85
C THR A 29 -5.53 -8.86 13.81
N LEU A 30 -5.55 -7.84 12.96
CA LEU A 30 -6.52 -7.75 11.85
C LEU A 30 -6.30 -8.86 10.82
N LEU A 31 -5.05 -9.09 10.40
CA LEU A 31 -4.68 -10.12 9.42
C LEU A 31 -5.07 -11.52 9.90
N ASN A 32 -4.70 -11.87 11.13
CA ASN A 32 -5.07 -13.14 11.76
C ASN A 32 -6.59 -13.32 11.87
N ALA A 33 -7.33 -12.24 12.14
CA ALA A 33 -8.80 -12.31 12.20
C ALA A 33 -9.42 -12.56 10.81
N TYR A 34 -8.85 -11.97 9.75
CA TYR A 34 -9.31 -12.15 8.37
C TYR A 34 -8.96 -13.55 7.85
N GLU A 35 -7.77 -14.05 8.15
CA GLU A 35 -7.35 -15.41 7.81
C GLU A 35 -8.28 -16.45 8.45
N LYS A 36 -8.61 -16.30 9.75
CA LYS A 36 -9.57 -17.18 10.44
C LYS A 36 -10.98 -17.16 9.84
N MET A 37 -11.34 -16.08 9.13
CA MET A 37 -12.60 -15.99 8.40
C MET A 37 -12.52 -16.61 6.99
N GLY A 38 -11.36 -17.13 6.58
CA GLY A 38 -11.13 -17.65 5.23
C GLY A 38 -11.01 -16.55 4.17
N CYS A 39 -10.80 -15.29 4.60
CA CYS A 39 -10.64 -14.18 3.67
C CYS A 39 -9.26 -14.24 2.99
N ARG A 40 -9.24 -14.05 1.67
CA ARG A 40 -7.99 -13.80 0.93
C ARG A 40 -7.56 -12.35 1.16
N MET A 41 -6.25 -12.14 1.20
CA MET A 41 -5.67 -10.81 1.36
C MET A 41 -5.96 -9.96 0.12
N SER A 42 -6.62 -8.82 0.29
CA SER A 42 -6.79 -7.86 -0.80
C SER A 42 -5.47 -7.14 -1.07
N LEU A 43 -5.32 -6.55 -2.26
CA LEU A 43 -4.14 -5.76 -2.61
C LEU A 43 -3.87 -4.64 -1.61
N LYS A 44 -4.92 -3.94 -1.19
CA LYS A 44 -4.84 -2.86 -0.19
C LYS A 44 -4.25 -3.36 1.13
N LEU A 45 -4.70 -4.54 1.58
CA LEU A 45 -4.21 -5.15 2.80
C LEU A 45 -2.76 -5.62 2.67
N HIS A 46 -2.39 -6.15 1.50
CA HIS A 46 -1.02 -6.57 1.20
C HIS A 46 -0.07 -5.37 1.17
N LEU A 47 -0.44 -4.28 0.50
CA LEU A 47 0.36 -3.05 0.48
C LEU A 47 0.49 -2.45 1.87
N LEU A 48 -0.62 -2.40 2.62
CA LEU A 48 -0.61 -1.92 3.99
C LEU A 48 0.38 -2.72 4.84
N HIS A 49 0.30 -4.04 4.79
CA HIS A 49 1.17 -4.94 5.57
C HIS A 49 2.64 -4.86 5.15
N SER A 50 2.93 -4.89 3.84
CA SER A 50 4.31 -4.84 3.32
C SER A 50 5.01 -3.49 3.55
N HIS A 51 4.24 -2.40 3.68
CA HIS A 51 4.79 -1.05 3.75
C HIS A 51 4.38 -0.28 5.01
N LEU A 52 4.08 -0.98 6.10
CA LEU A 52 3.66 -0.41 7.38
C LEU A 52 4.55 0.75 7.88
N ASP A 53 5.86 0.62 7.70
CA ASP A 53 6.84 1.62 8.15
C ASP A 53 6.85 2.89 7.32
N PHE A 54 6.41 2.82 6.06
CA PHE A 54 6.38 3.98 5.15
C PHE A 54 5.20 4.91 5.43
N SER A 55 4.21 4.46 6.22
CA SER A 55 3.08 5.30 6.61
C SER A 55 3.53 6.49 7.46
N PRO A 56 3.09 7.72 7.14
CA PRO A 56 3.36 8.91 7.95
C PRO A 56 2.69 8.81 9.33
N GLU A 57 3.10 9.69 10.24
CA GLU A 57 2.58 9.72 11.62
C GLU A 57 1.09 10.09 11.70
N ASN A 58 0.63 10.88 10.74
CA ASN A 58 -0.76 11.31 10.62
C ASN A 58 -1.23 11.04 9.17
N LEU A 59 -1.86 9.89 8.97
CA LEU A 59 -2.40 9.47 7.68
C LEU A 59 -3.67 10.24 7.31
N GLY A 60 -4.53 10.58 8.28
CA GLY A 60 -5.75 11.33 8.04
C GLY A 60 -5.52 12.74 7.47
N ALA A 61 -4.37 13.37 7.75
CA ALA A 61 -3.99 14.64 7.14
C ALA A 61 -3.65 14.55 5.64
N VAL A 62 -3.36 13.35 5.14
CA VAL A 62 -2.95 13.10 3.73
C VAL A 62 -3.87 12.10 3.02
N SER A 63 -4.91 11.60 3.70
CA SER A 63 -5.66 10.42 3.25
C SER A 63 -6.52 10.68 2.03
N ASP A 64 -7.09 11.88 1.91
CA ASP A 64 -8.05 12.15 0.84
C ASP A 64 -7.33 12.19 -0.51
N GLU A 65 -6.21 12.92 -0.59
CA GLU A 65 -5.42 12.99 -1.82
C GLU A 65 -4.71 11.66 -2.14
N GLN A 66 -4.14 10.99 -1.13
CA GLN A 66 -3.42 9.73 -1.37
C GLN A 66 -4.38 8.55 -1.63
N GLY A 67 -5.53 8.53 -0.96
CA GLY A 67 -6.58 7.53 -1.13
C GLY A 67 -7.18 7.60 -2.52
N GLU A 68 -7.55 8.80 -2.97
CA GLU A 68 -8.08 9.01 -4.33
C GLU A 68 -7.03 8.68 -5.40
N ARG A 69 -5.78 9.10 -5.22
CA ARG A 69 -4.69 8.72 -6.13
C ARG A 69 -4.49 7.21 -6.20
N PHE A 70 -4.48 6.53 -5.05
CA PHE A 70 -4.39 5.07 -4.99
C PHE A 70 -5.51 4.41 -5.79
N HIS A 71 -6.75 4.90 -5.63
CA HIS A 71 -7.90 4.39 -6.36
C HIS A 71 -7.75 4.55 -7.88
N GLN A 72 -7.30 5.72 -8.34
CA GLN A 72 -7.05 5.99 -9.76
C GLN A 72 -5.91 5.13 -10.32
N ASP A 73 -4.79 5.03 -9.60
CA ASP A 73 -3.64 4.24 -10.05
C ASP A 73 -3.99 2.75 -10.14
N ILE A 74 -4.76 2.21 -9.18
CA ILE A 74 -5.23 0.83 -9.22
C ILE A 74 -6.22 0.61 -10.37
N GLN A 75 -7.15 1.52 -10.62
CA GLN A 75 -8.07 1.42 -11.75
C GLN A 75 -7.30 1.36 -13.08
N GLU A 76 -6.26 2.18 -13.23
CA GLU A 76 -5.43 2.16 -14.43
C GLU A 76 -4.63 0.85 -14.54
N MET A 77 -4.09 0.35 -13.43
CA MET A 77 -3.40 -0.93 -13.40
C MET A 77 -4.35 -2.08 -13.75
N GLU A 78 -5.53 -2.15 -13.14
CA GLU A 78 -6.53 -3.18 -13.45
C GLU A 78 -6.89 -3.16 -14.93
N THR A 79 -7.04 -1.98 -15.52
CA THR A 79 -7.30 -1.83 -16.96
C THR A 79 -6.13 -2.38 -17.79
N ARG A 80 -4.89 -2.02 -17.45
CA ARG A 80 -3.68 -2.44 -18.17
C ARG A 80 -3.46 -3.96 -18.11
N TYR A 81 -3.76 -4.58 -16.98
CA TYR A 81 -3.57 -6.00 -16.74
C TYR A 81 -4.84 -6.83 -16.92
N GLN A 82 -5.93 -6.23 -17.45
CA GLN A 82 -7.22 -6.89 -17.68
C GLN A 82 -7.79 -7.57 -16.42
N GLY A 83 -7.58 -6.95 -15.26
CA GLY A 83 -7.97 -7.47 -13.95
C GLY A 83 -7.11 -8.64 -13.45
N PHE A 84 -6.06 -9.03 -14.18
CA PHE A 84 -5.18 -10.11 -13.78
C PHE A 84 -4.12 -9.62 -12.79
N TRP A 85 -4.22 -10.10 -11.55
CA TRP A 85 -3.26 -9.77 -10.49
C TRP A 85 -2.08 -10.72 -10.52
N ASN A 86 -0.88 -10.21 -10.81
CA ASN A 86 0.38 -10.95 -10.72
C ASN A 86 1.49 -10.09 -10.10
N GLU A 87 2.62 -10.73 -9.77
CA GLU A 87 3.78 -10.05 -9.20
C GLU A 87 4.31 -8.92 -10.10
N GLY A 88 4.20 -9.09 -11.43
CA GLY A 88 4.58 -8.06 -12.41
C GLY A 88 3.76 -6.78 -12.28
N MET A 89 2.45 -6.87 -12.08
CA MET A 89 1.57 -5.72 -11.85
C MET A 89 1.95 -4.95 -10.59
N MET A 90 2.29 -5.67 -9.52
CA MET A 90 2.74 -5.03 -8.27
C MET A 90 4.12 -4.37 -8.44
N SER A 91 5.05 -5.04 -9.15
CA SER A 91 6.37 -4.49 -9.47
C SER A 91 6.26 -3.19 -10.28
N ASP A 92 5.42 -3.18 -11.32
CA ASP A 92 5.15 -2.00 -12.15
C ASP A 92 4.50 -0.86 -11.36
N TYR A 93 3.64 -1.18 -10.39
CA TYR A 93 3.00 -0.20 -9.51
C TYR A 93 4.03 0.47 -8.60
N CYS A 94 4.82 -0.33 -7.90
CA CYS A 94 5.92 0.17 -7.07
C CYS A 94 6.93 0.99 -7.89
N TRP A 95 7.24 0.55 -9.12
CA TRP A 95 8.12 1.28 -10.03
C TRP A 95 7.55 2.64 -10.44
N ARG A 96 6.25 2.71 -10.74
CA ARG A 96 5.56 3.98 -11.04
C ARG A 96 5.64 4.96 -9.88
N LEU A 97 5.28 4.51 -8.67
CA LEU A 97 5.37 5.33 -7.46
C LEU A 97 6.79 5.83 -7.22
N PHE A 98 7.80 5.00 -7.49
CA PHE A 98 9.20 5.37 -7.32
C PHE A 98 9.62 6.45 -8.32
N ARG A 99 9.28 6.29 -9.61
CA ARG A 99 9.63 7.24 -10.68
C ARG A 99 9.00 8.61 -10.48
N ASP A 100 7.76 8.64 -10.02
CA ASP A 100 6.99 9.88 -9.85
C ASP A 100 7.39 10.66 -8.58
N ASN A 101 8.47 10.24 -7.90
CA ASN A 101 9.06 10.97 -6.78
C ASN A 101 9.88 12.18 -7.29
N PRO A 102 9.41 13.42 -7.09
CA PRO A 102 10.05 14.61 -7.65
C PRO A 102 11.44 14.90 -7.06
N ASN A 103 11.78 14.27 -5.92
CA ASN A 103 13.07 14.44 -5.26
C ASN A 103 14.14 13.47 -5.76
N LYS A 104 13.84 12.59 -6.73
CA LYS A 104 14.81 11.64 -7.29
C LYS A 104 15.26 12.03 -8.70
N ILE A 105 16.52 12.45 -8.81
CA ILE A 105 17.17 12.70 -10.10
C ILE A 105 17.69 11.37 -10.67
N TYR A 106 17.05 10.89 -11.72
CA TYR A 106 17.46 9.68 -12.42
C TYR A 106 18.47 10.01 -13.52
N LYS A 107 19.75 9.64 -13.31
CA LYS A 107 20.76 9.64 -14.38
C LYS A 107 20.71 8.28 -15.08
N ARG A 108 20.34 8.28 -16.36
CA ARG A 108 20.43 7.09 -17.22
C ARG A 108 21.91 6.69 -17.33
N LYS A 109 22.29 5.49 -16.90
CA LYS A 109 23.63 4.96 -17.23
C LYS A 109 23.67 4.72 -18.73
N LEU A 110 24.42 5.55 -19.44
CA LEU A 110 24.81 5.26 -20.82
C LEU A 110 25.81 4.10 -20.76
N TYR A 111 25.41 2.93 -21.25
CA TYR A 111 26.38 1.91 -21.59
C TYR A 111 27.09 2.39 -22.85
N SER A 112 28.37 2.75 -22.72
CA SER A 112 29.23 3.00 -23.87
C SER A 112 29.31 1.71 -24.69
N GLN A 113 28.65 1.69 -25.84
CA GLN A 113 28.94 0.73 -26.88
C GLN A 113 30.34 1.06 -27.39
N ASN A 114 31.33 0.31 -26.92
CA ASN A 114 32.65 0.28 -27.55
C ASN A 114 32.46 -0.45 -28.89
N ILE A 115 32.40 0.33 -29.96
CA ILE A 115 32.57 -0.15 -31.34
C ILE A 115 34.05 -0.43 -31.55
#